data_AF-A0A159ZS85-F1
#
_entry.id   AF-A0A159ZS85-F1
#
_cell.length_a   1.000
_cell.length_b   1.000
_cell.length_c   1.000
_cell.angle_alpha   90.00
_cell.angle_beta   90.00
_cell.angle_gamma   90.00
#
_symmetry.space_group_name_H-M   'P 1'
#
loop_
_entity.id
_entity.type
_entity.pdbx_description
1 polymer ?
#
loop_
_entity_poly.entity_id
_entity_poly.type
_entity_poly.pdbx_seq_one_letter_code
_entity_poly.pdbx_strand_id
1 'polypeptide(L)'
;FYSGLDLLALCPDHNVVSSPVAIFCLAGTPVHPNASDSCPKHPASLSGTWTIYPDGRFGNQMGQYATLLALAQLNGRQAFIQPAMHAVLAPVFRITLPVLAPEVDRHAPWRELELHDWMSEDYA
;
A
#
# COMPACT_ATOMS: atom_id res chain seq x y z
N PHE A 1 11.59 -14.55 -28.45
CA PHE A 1 10.40 -14.23 -29.25
C PHE A 1 9.17 -14.42 -28.36
N TYR A 2 8.43 -13.32 -28.17
CA TYR A 2 7.03 -13.11 -27.70
C TYR A 2 6.26 -14.28 -27.07
N SER A 3 5.45 -14.11 -26.01
CA SER A 3 4.37 -13.12 -25.76
C SER A 3 3.75 -13.44 -24.39
N GLY A 4 3.09 -12.56 -23.63
CA GLY A 4 2.71 -11.17 -23.78
C GLY A 4 2.12 -10.71 -22.43
N LEU A 5 2.61 -9.60 -21.90
CA LEU A 5 1.98 -8.88 -20.80
C LEU A 5 0.78 -8.15 -21.40
N ASP A 6 -0.43 -8.71 -21.24
CA ASP A 6 -1.65 -8.03 -21.67
C ASP A 6 -2.03 -6.94 -20.66
N LEU A 7 -1.37 -5.80 -20.82
CA LEU A 7 -1.81 -4.49 -20.32
C LEU A 7 -2.91 -3.97 -21.24
N LEU A 8 -4.15 -4.42 -21.03
CA LEU A 8 -5.31 -3.83 -21.70
C LEU A 8 -6.48 -3.61 -20.74
N ALA A 9 -6.53 -2.38 -20.22
CA ALA A 9 -7.75 -1.61 -20.09
C ALA A 9 -7.40 -0.12 -20.06
N LEU A 10 -6.77 0.36 -21.13
CA LEU A 10 -6.87 1.78 -21.50
C LEU A 10 -8.31 2.00 -21.95
N CYS A 11 -9.12 2.67 -21.12
CA CYS A 11 -10.33 3.32 -21.61
C CYS A 11 -9.92 4.35 -22.67
N PRO A 12 -10.60 4.40 -23.83
CA PRO A 12 -10.21 5.29 -24.89
C PRO A 12 -10.55 6.74 -24.52
N ASP A 13 -9.51 7.56 -24.65
CA ASP A 13 -9.52 8.96 -25.07
C ASP A 13 -10.33 9.94 -24.23
N HIS A 14 -9.67 10.55 -23.24
CA HIS A 14 -9.79 12.00 -22.97
C HIS A 14 -8.38 12.51 -22.69
N ASN A 15 -7.94 13.50 -23.48
CA ASN A 15 -6.73 14.28 -23.26
C ASN A 15 -6.65 14.78 -21.81
N VAL A 16 -5.89 14.10 -20.97
CA VAL A 16 -5.54 14.58 -19.64
C VAL A 16 -4.04 14.44 -19.49
N VAL A 17 -3.41 15.62 -19.41
CA VAL A 17 -2.00 15.84 -19.10
C VAL A 17 -1.51 14.82 -18.07
N SER A 18 -0.45 14.11 -18.43
CA SER A 18 0.27 13.18 -17.57
C SER A 18 0.72 13.91 -16.29
N SER A 19 -0.08 13.78 -15.23
CA SER A 19 0.39 14.06 -13.88
C SER A 19 1.16 12.83 -13.39
N PRO A 20 2.28 12.99 -12.66
CA PRO A 20 3.02 11.86 -12.07
C PRO A 20 2.24 11.12 -10.97
N VAL A 21 1.00 11.53 -10.71
CA VAL A 21 0.12 10.99 -9.68
C VAL A 21 -0.93 10.13 -10.36
N ALA A 22 -0.85 8.81 -10.15
CA ALA A 22 -1.92 7.89 -10.52
C ALA A 22 -3.08 8.04 -9.53
N ILE A 23 -4.21 8.57 -10.00
CA ILE A 23 -5.47 8.57 -9.25
C ILE A 23 -6.21 7.28 -9.60
N PHE A 24 -6.20 6.32 -8.67
CA PHE A 24 -7.01 5.10 -8.82
C PHE A 24 -8.40 5.33 -8.23
N CYS A 25 -9.42 5.29 -9.09
CA CYS A 25 -10.81 5.27 -8.68
C CYS A 25 -11.12 3.91 -8.05
N LEU A 26 -11.34 3.87 -6.73
CA LEU A 26 -12.05 2.77 -6.10
C LEU A 26 -13.47 2.78 -6.69
N ALA A 27 -13.84 1.75 -7.44
CA ALA A 27 -15.14 1.65 -8.06
C ALA A 27 -16.24 1.68 -6.98
N GLY A 28 -16.84 2.86 -6.78
CA GLY A 28 -18.12 3.00 -6.11
C GLY A 28 -19.19 2.38 -7.00
N THR A 29 -19.87 1.36 -6.49
CA THR A 29 -20.96 0.67 -7.17
C THR A 29 -22.07 1.64 -7.61
N PRO A 30 -22.55 1.60 -8.86
CA PRO A 30 -23.88 2.08 -9.17
C PRO A 30 -24.88 1.10 -8.58
N VAL A 31 -25.86 1.62 -7.83
CA VAL A 31 -26.98 0.84 -7.32
C VAL A 31 -27.83 0.38 -8.51
N HIS A 32 -27.81 -0.93 -8.80
CA HIS A 32 -28.87 -1.60 -9.56
C HIS A 32 -29.18 -2.94 -8.89
N PRO A 33 -30.46 -3.26 -8.61
CA PRO A 33 -30.82 -4.47 -7.88
C PRO A 33 -30.77 -5.67 -8.81
N ASN A 34 -30.34 -6.81 -8.27
CA ASN A 34 -30.48 -8.15 -8.83
C ASN A 34 -29.46 -8.57 -9.88
N ALA A 35 -28.24 -8.85 -9.43
CA ALA A 35 -27.50 -10.04 -9.84
C ALA A 35 -26.65 -10.45 -8.64
N SER A 36 -26.67 -11.74 -8.28
CA SER A 36 -25.74 -12.28 -7.30
C SER A 36 -24.35 -12.31 -7.92
N ASP A 37 -23.69 -11.16 -7.95
CA ASP A 37 -22.28 -11.06 -8.27
C ASP A 37 -21.52 -11.67 -7.10
N SER A 38 -21.10 -12.92 -7.28
CA SER A 38 -20.17 -13.56 -6.37
C SER A 38 -19.00 -12.61 -6.14
N CYS A 39 -18.79 -12.23 -4.89
CA CYS A 39 -17.69 -11.39 -4.44
C CYS A 39 -16.42 -11.73 -5.24
N PRO A 40 -15.73 -10.75 -5.88
CA PRO A 40 -14.49 -11.03 -6.57
C PRO A 40 -13.59 -11.73 -5.57
N LYS A 41 -13.33 -13.01 -5.83
CA LYS A 41 -12.48 -13.83 -4.98
C LYS A 41 -11.17 -13.06 -4.88
N HIS A 42 -10.89 -12.59 -3.67
CA HIS A 42 -9.63 -11.96 -3.32
C HIS A 42 -8.52 -12.77 -4.02
N PRO A 43 -7.67 -12.18 -4.87
CA PRO A 43 -6.58 -12.92 -5.47
C PRO A 43 -5.88 -13.65 -4.33
N ALA A 44 -5.69 -14.96 -4.50
CA ALA A 44 -5.11 -15.84 -3.49
C ALA A 44 -3.97 -15.08 -2.81
N SER A 45 -4.14 -14.76 -1.53
CA SER A 45 -3.25 -13.87 -0.79
C SER A 45 -1.82 -14.30 -1.07
N LEU A 46 -1.06 -13.45 -1.75
CA LEU A 46 0.35 -13.74 -2.01
C LEU A 46 1.00 -13.97 -0.64
N SER A 47 1.52 -15.17 -0.41
CA SER A 47 2.04 -15.57 0.90
C SER A 47 3.16 -14.64 1.35
N GLY A 48 3.04 -14.07 2.54
CA GLY A 48 4.03 -13.19 3.16
C GLY A 48 3.44 -11.93 3.76
N THR A 49 4.20 -11.34 4.66
CA THR A 49 3.81 -10.17 5.45
C THR A 49 4.74 -9.02 5.17
N TRP A 50 4.21 -7.80 5.22
CA TRP A 50 4.99 -6.58 5.02
C TRP A 50 5.08 -5.80 6.33
N THR A 51 6.22 -5.15 6.52
CA THR A 51 6.46 -4.21 7.61
C THR A 51 7.38 -3.11 7.08
N ILE A 52 7.53 -2.05 7.87
CA ILE A 52 8.45 -0.96 7.57
C ILE A 52 9.16 -0.56 8.85
N TYR A 53 10.45 -0.25 8.73
CA TYR A 53 11.21 0.32 9.83
C TYR A 53 10.90 1.82 9.92
N PRO A 54 10.32 2.31 11.04
CA PRO A 54 10.06 3.72 11.24
C PRO A 54 11.38 4.46 11.37
N ASP A 55 11.59 5.45 10.50
CA ASP A 55 12.76 6.30 10.58
C ASP A 55 12.43 7.75 10.15
N GLY A 56 13.28 8.68 10.60
CA GLY A 56 13.16 10.09 10.30
C GLY A 56 12.03 10.81 11.05
N ARG A 57 11.71 12.01 10.54
CA ARG A 57 10.73 12.92 11.15
C ARG A 57 9.29 12.42 10.95
N PHE A 58 8.33 13.06 11.63
CA PHE A 58 6.90 12.72 11.54
C PHE A 58 6.39 12.59 10.09
N GLY A 59 6.78 13.50 9.20
CA GLY A 59 6.40 13.45 7.78
C GLY A 59 6.90 12.19 7.05
N ASN A 60 8.11 11.71 7.38
CA ASN A 60 8.63 10.44 6.82
C ASN A 60 7.80 9.26 7.30
N GLN A 61 7.56 9.18 8.61
CA GLN A 61 6.79 8.08 9.17
C GLN A 61 5.35 8.04 8.64
N MET A 62 4.75 9.21 8.39
CA MET A 62 3.46 9.29 7.68
C MET A 62 3.53 8.71 6.26
N GLY A 63 4.54 9.09 5.49
CA GLY A 63 4.76 8.50 4.16
C GLY A 63 4.99 6.99 4.25
N GLN A 64 5.76 6.54 5.25
CA GLN A 64 6.16 5.13 5.42
C GLN A 64 4.90 4.30 5.66
N TYR A 65 4.04 4.78 6.55
CA TYR A 65 2.73 4.20 6.79
C TYR A 65 1.86 4.15 5.53
N ALA A 66 1.75 5.26 4.78
CA ALA A 66 0.92 5.34 3.58
C ALA A 66 1.39 4.35 2.50
N THR A 67 2.70 4.29 2.27
CA THR A 67 3.32 3.38 1.31
C THR A 67 3.16 1.92 1.73
N LEU A 68 3.37 1.59 3.01
CA LEU A 68 3.15 0.24 3.51
C LEU A 68 1.69 -0.18 3.30
N LEU A 69 0.73 0.68 3.66
CA LEU A 69 -0.70 0.39 3.49
C LEU A 69 -1.06 0.20 2.02
N ALA A 70 -0.63 1.12 1.15
CA ALA A 70 -0.91 1.05 -0.28
C ALA A 70 -0.33 -0.22 -0.91
N LEU A 71 0.93 -0.54 -0.62
CA LEU A 71 1.56 -1.71 -1.20
C LEU A 71 0.97 -3.02 -0.66
N ALA A 72 0.61 -3.08 0.62
CA ALA A 72 -0.10 -4.22 1.19
C ALA A 72 -1.44 -4.46 0.49
N GLN A 73 -2.21 -3.39 0.27
CA GLN A 73 -3.49 -3.45 -0.43
C GLN A 73 -3.33 -3.87 -1.89
N LEU A 74 -2.41 -3.23 -2.63
CA LEU A 74 -2.16 -3.51 -4.04
C LEU A 74 -1.64 -4.94 -4.29
N ASN A 75 -0.90 -5.51 -3.33
CA ASN A 75 -0.36 -6.86 -3.44
C ASN A 75 -1.23 -7.92 -2.76
N GLY A 76 -2.35 -7.55 -2.13
CA GLY A 76 -3.21 -8.48 -1.38
C GLY A 76 -2.46 -9.19 -0.24
N ARG A 77 -1.58 -8.46 0.46
CA ARG A 77 -0.74 -8.97 1.55
C ARG A 77 -1.12 -8.33 2.89
N GLN A 78 -0.82 -9.02 3.98
CA GLN A 78 -0.95 -8.44 5.31
C GLN A 78 0.22 -7.50 5.59
N ALA A 79 -0.07 -6.40 6.28
CA ALA A 79 0.93 -5.48 6.78
C ALA A 79 0.76 -5.22 8.27
N PHE A 80 1.88 -5.00 8.94
CA PHE A 80 1.95 -4.64 10.35
C PHE A 80 2.90 -3.46 10.50
N ILE A 81 2.61 -2.57 11.43
CA ILE A 81 3.50 -1.47 11.77
C ILE A 81 4.30 -1.80 13.02
N GLN A 82 5.53 -1.29 13.11
CA GLN A 82 6.31 -1.44 14.33
C GLN A 82 5.70 -0.61 15.49
N PRO A 83 5.87 -1.04 16.75
CA PRO A 83 5.36 -0.32 17.92
C PRO A 83 5.80 1.15 17.98
N ALA A 84 7.03 1.44 17.56
CA ALA A 84 7.56 2.81 17.51
C ALA A 84 6.77 3.70 16.54
N MET A 85 6.44 3.20 15.35
CA MET A 85 5.61 3.94 14.38
C MET A 85 4.22 4.22 14.93
N HIS A 86 3.59 3.22 15.56
CA HIS A 86 2.28 3.38 16.17
C HIS A 86 2.31 4.49 17.24
N ALA A 87 3.32 4.49 18.10
CA ALA A 87 3.46 5.51 19.15
C ALA A 87 3.59 6.94 18.61
N VAL A 88 4.26 7.12 17.46
CA VAL A 88 4.43 8.43 16.81
C VAL A 88 3.15 8.88 16.10
N LEU A 89 2.47 7.99 15.36
CA LEU A 89 1.37 8.38 14.48
C LEU A 89 -0.01 8.34 15.14
N ALA A 90 -0.26 7.40 16.07
CA ALA A 90 -1.58 7.20 16.67
C ALA A 90 -2.16 8.41 17.42
N PRO A 91 -1.37 9.34 18.01
CA PRO A 91 -1.91 10.55 18.63
C PRO A 91 -2.64 11.49 17.65
N VAL A 92 -2.29 11.42 16.35
CA VAL A 92 -2.80 12.33 15.31
C VAL A 92 -3.66 11.59 14.28
N PHE A 93 -3.33 10.34 13.97
CA PHE A 93 -3.97 9.56 12.91
C PHE A 93 -4.73 8.35 13.44
N ARG A 94 -5.83 8.04 12.75
CA ARG A 94 -6.54 6.76 12.93
C ARG A 94 -5.76 5.66 12.22
N ILE A 95 -4.97 4.93 13.00
CA ILE A 95 -4.22 3.77 12.52
C ILE A 95 -5.17 2.59 12.30
N THR A 96 -5.02 1.96 11.14
CA THR A 96 -5.82 0.78 10.74
C THR A 96 -4.98 -0.49 10.68
N LEU A 97 -3.66 -0.37 10.45
CA LEU A 97 -2.76 -1.51 10.45
C LEU A 97 -2.52 -2.03 11.88
N PRO A 98 -2.50 -3.35 12.08
CA PRO A 98 -2.12 -3.95 13.37
C PRO A 98 -0.65 -3.69 13.72
N VAL A 99 -0.34 -3.71 15.01
CA VAL A 99 1.02 -3.57 15.51
C VAL A 99 1.74 -4.92 15.49
N LEU A 100 2.98 -4.93 14.99
CA LEU A 100 3.84 -6.11 14.93
C LEU A 100 4.36 -6.46 16.33
N ALA A 101 4.25 -7.74 16.71
CA ALA A 101 4.85 -8.24 17.95
C ALA A 101 6.39 -8.24 17.83
N PRO A 102 7.14 -7.66 18.79
CA PRO A 102 8.61 -7.59 18.73
C PRO A 102 9.29 -8.95 18.58
N GLU A 103 8.70 -10.01 19.13
CA GLU A 103 9.22 -11.37 19.07
C GLU A 103 9.15 -11.94 17.64
N VAL A 104 8.08 -11.61 16.91
CA VAL A 104 7.91 -12.01 15.50
C VAL A 104 8.91 -11.26 14.63
N ASP A 105 9.09 -9.97 14.86
CA ASP A 105 10.00 -9.12 14.09
C ASP A 105 11.44 -9.63 14.14
N ARG A 106 11.91 -10.07 15.31
CA ARG A 106 13.27 -10.58 15.53
C ARG A 106 13.56 -11.93 14.87
N HIS A 107 12.53 -12.70 14.54
CA HIS A 107 12.68 -14.06 14.02
C HIS A 107 12.20 -14.19 12.58
N ALA A 108 11.55 -13.17 12.04
CA ALA A 108 11.10 -13.14 10.66
C ALA A 108 12.30 -12.98 9.70
N PRO A 109 12.38 -13.80 8.64
CA PRO A 109 13.40 -13.66 7.60
C PRO A 109 13.02 -12.55 6.62
N TRP A 110 13.11 -11.30 7.07
CA TRP A 110 12.73 -10.14 6.26
C TRP A 110 13.60 -10.02 5.00
N ARG A 111 12.97 -9.55 3.91
CA ARG A 111 13.67 -9.11 2.71
C ARG A 111 13.60 -7.60 2.65
N GLU A 112 14.77 -6.96 2.66
CA GLU A 112 14.86 -5.51 2.64
C GLU A 112 14.48 -4.95 1.27
N LEU A 113 13.65 -3.92 1.29
CA LEU A 113 13.35 -3.06 0.17
C LEU A 113 13.61 -1.63 0.61
N GLU A 114 14.54 -0.97 -0.06
CA GLU A 114 14.90 0.41 0.26
C GLU A 114 13.80 1.35 -0.24
N LEU A 115 13.40 2.28 0.64
CA LEU A 115 12.50 3.37 0.31
C LEU A 115 13.28 4.67 0.47
N HIS A 116 13.13 5.55 -0.51
CA HIS A 116 13.80 6.84 -0.49
C HIS A 116 13.20 7.76 0.60
N ASP A 117 14.03 8.59 1.21
CA ASP A 117 13.62 9.55 2.24
C ASP A 117 12.72 10.64 1.63
N TRP A 118 11.44 10.63 1.96
CA TRP A 118 10.47 11.62 1.44
C TRP A 118 10.75 13.05 1.88
N MET A 119 11.45 13.23 3.00
CA MET A 119 11.83 14.55 3.49
C MET A 119 13.33 14.80 3.29
N SER A 120 13.93 14.13 2.30
CA SER A 120 15.27 14.42 1.79
C SER A 120 15.34 15.86 1.27
N GLU A 121 16.51 16.48 1.42
CA GLU A 121 16.82 17.81 0.86
C GLU A 121 16.82 17.78 -0.68
N ASP A 122 16.95 16.61 -1.30
CA ASP A 122 16.91 16.45 -2.76
C ASP A 122 15.58 16.91 -3.40
N TYR A 123 14.53 17.09 -2.59
CA TYR A 123 13.21 17.58 -3.02
C TYR A 123 12.85 18.99 -2.55
N ALA A 124 13.80 19.71 -1.92
CA ALA A 124 13.56 21.06 -1.39
C ALA A 124 13.51 22.16 -2.46
#